data_AF-A0A4Q3JCF0-F1
#
_entry.id   AF-A0A4Q3JCF0-F1
#
_cell.length_a   1.000
_cell.length_b   1.000
_cell.length_c   1.000
_cell.angle_alpha   90.00
_cell.angle_beta   90.00
_cell.angle_gamma   90.00
#
_symmetry.space_group_name_H-M   'P 1'
#
loop_
_entity.id
_entity.type
_entity.pdbx_description
1 polymer ?
#
loop_
_entity_poly.entity_id
_entity_poly.type
_entity_poly.pdbx_seq_one_letter_code
_entity_poly.pdbx_strand_id
1 'polypeptide(L)'
;MIGTGFPQVQSGNERQQLAFWDEKTLEEMTVPEWEALCDGCGRCCLMKLEDEDSGEIFTSDVHCRLLDGESCKCSDYPNRLAKVPDCIKLTPENVRTISWI
;
A
#
# COMPACT_ATOMS: atom_id res chain seq x y z
N MET A 1 11.75 34.31 29.56
CA MET A 1 10.65 34.41 28.59
C MET A 1 10.72 33.20 27.69
N ILE A 2 9.67 32.37 27.81
CA ILE A 2 9.25 31.24 26.96
C ILE A 2 10.30 30.23 26.48
N GLY A 3 10.61 29.26 27.35
CA GLY A 3 10.97 27.92 26.88
C GLY A 3 9.74 27.28 26.25
N THR A 4 9.72 27.11 24.94
CA THR A 4 8.74 26.25 24.26
C THR A 4 9.24 24.82 24.36
N GLY A 5 8.91 24.19 25.49
CA GLY A 5 9.01 22.75 25.66
C GLY A 5 8.20 22.05 24.58
N PHE A 6 8.86 21.19 23.82
CA PHE A 6 8.21 20.17 23.03
C PHE A 6 7.28 19.37 23.95
N PRO A 7 5.99 19.19 23.64
CA PRO A 7 5.11 18.41 24.48
C PRO A 7 5.63 16.97 24.54
N GLN A 8 5.98 16.53 25.74
CA GLN A 8 6.33 15.15 26.01
C GLN A 8 5.11 14.28 25.67
N VAL A 9 5.26 13.37 24.71
CA VAL A 9 4.33 12.25 24.52
C VAL A 9 4.38 11.43 25.80
N GLN A 10 3.34 11.55 26.62
CA GLN A 10 3.19 10.83 27.86
C GLN A 10 2.96 9.35 27.53
N SER A 11 3.87 8.51 28.00
CA SER A 11 3.76 7.05 28.00
C SER A 11 2.61 6.63 28.92
N GLY A 12 1.45 6.35 28.33
CA GLY A 12 0.29 5.74 28.99
C GLY A 12 0.29 4.23 28.79
N ASN A 13 0.28 3.48 29.89
CA ASN A 13 0.05 2.04 29.92
C ASN A 13 -1.43 1.76 29.58
N GLU A 14 -1.71 1.53 28.30
CA GLU A 14 -2.92 0.86 27.83
C GLU A 14 -2.47 -0.46 27.22
N ARG A 15 -3.17 -1.56 27.53
CA ARG A 15 -3.04 -2.82 26.79
C ARG A 15 -3.51 -2.52 25.36
N GLN A 16 -2.63 -1.95 24.55
CA GLN A 16 -2.80 -1.82 23.11
C GLN A 16 -3.05 -3.25 22.64
N GLN A 17 -4.27 -3.50 22.19
CA GLN A 17 -4.54 -4.68 21.39
C GLN A 17 -3.68 -4.50 20.15
N LEU A 18 -2.49 -5.11 20.17
CA LEU A 18 -1.53 -5.04 19.08
C LEU A 18 -2.30 -5.38 17.82
N ALA A 19 -2.14 -4.55 16.79
CA ALA A 19 -2.80 -4.84 15.54
C ALA A 19 -2.21 -6.14 14.99
N PHE A 20 -2.98 -6.88 14.18
CA PHE A 20 -2.52 -8.20 13.72
C PHE A 20 -1.17 -8.14 12.98
N TRP A 21 -0.84 -7.00 12.35
CA TRP A 21 0.43 -6.78 11.66
C TRP A 21 1.63 -6.56 12.58
N ASP A 22 1.41 -6.26 13.86
CA ASP A 22 2.49 -6.17 14.86
C ASP A 22 2.89 -7.55 15.38
N GLU A 23 1.99 -8.54 15.33
CA GLU A 23 2.20 -9.88 15.86
C GLU A 23 2.49 -10.95 14.78
N LYS A 24 1.98 -10.74 13.56
CA LYS A 24 2.10 -11.69 12.45
C LYS A 24 3.11 -11.24 11.41
N THR A 25 3.92 -12.18 10.93
CA THR A 25 4.66 -12.04 9.67
C THR A 25 3.69 -12.00 8.48
N LEU A 26 4.17 -11.52 7.32
CA LEU A 26 3.33 -11.43 6.12
C LEU A 26 2.78 -12.81 5.69
N GLU A 27 3.56 -13.86 5.90
CA GLU A 27 3.20 -15.25 5.58
C GLU A 27 2.17 -15.86 6.53
N GLU A 28 2.03 -15.30 7.74
CA GLU A 28 1.04 -15.74 8.74
C GLU A 28 -0.32 -15.05 8.56
N MET A 29 -0.40 -14.04 7.70
CA MET A 29 -1.63 -13.31 7.44
C MET A 29 -2.59 -14.11 6.57
N THR A 30 -3.85 -14.13 6.99
CA THR A 30 -4.93 -14.60 6.12
C THR A 30 -5.16 -13.62 4.97
N VAL A 31 -5.82 -14.07 3.90
CA VAL A 31 -6.15 -13.20 2.76
C VAL A 31 -6.90 -11.92 3.19
N PRO A 32 -7.92 -11.97 4.07
CA PRO A 32 -8.59 -10.76 4.55
C PRO A 32 -7.67 -9.82 5.33
N GLU A 33 -6.77 -10.35 6.16
CA GLU A 33 -5.78 -9.55 6.91
C GLU A 33 -4.78 -8.88 5.97
N TRP A 34 -4.29 -9.62 4.97
CA TRP A 34 -3.39 -9.10 3.94
C TRP A 34 -4.05 -7.96 3.14
N GLU A 35 -5.27 -8.19 2.63
CA GLU A 35 -5.98 -7.17 1.84
C GLU A 35 -6.35 -5.95 2.70
N ALA A 36 -6.46 -6.10 4.04
CA ALA A 36 -6.69 -4.99 4.96
C ALA A 36 -5.45 -4.10 5.18
N LEU A 37 -4.25 -4.54 4.80
CA LEU A 37 -3.06 -3.68 4.79
C LEU A 37 -3.10 -2.61 3.70
N CYS A 38 -3.99 -2.73 2.72
CA CYS A 38 -4.17 -1.73 1.68
C CYS A 38 -4.70 -0.42 2.29
N ASP A 39 -3.86 0.61 2.31
CA ASP A 39 -4.17 1.95 2.85
C ASP A 39 -4.87 2.87 1.83
N GLY A 40 -5.01 2.42 0.57
CA GLY A 40 -5.59 3.21 -0.51
C GLY A 40 -4.65 4.32 -1.01
N CYS A 41 -3.34 4.10 -1.00
CA CYS A 41 -2.35 5.06 -1.50
C CYS A 41 -2.29 5.21 -3.04
N GLY A 42 -2.95 4.34 -3.81
CA GLY A 42 -2.99 4.40 -5.27
C GLY A 42 -1.72 3.99 -6.01
N ARG A 43 -0.61 3.69 -5.31
CA ARG A 43 0.70 3.38 -5.93
C ARG A 43 0.68 2.21 -6.91
N CYS A 44 -0.09 1.16 -6.60
CA CYS A 44 -0.26 0.00 -7.47
C CYS A 44 -1.19 0.26 -8.66
N CYS A 45 -1.90 1.40 -8.69
CA CYS A 45 -2.80 1.77 -9.78
C CYS A 45 -2.14 2.70 -10.82
N LEU A 46 -0.95 3.23 -10.53
CA LEU A 46 -0.19 4.06 -11.47
C LEU A 46 0.52 3.20 -12.51
N MET A 47 0.44 3.63 -13.77
CA MET A 47 1.11 2.96 -14.88
C MET A 47 2.62 3.01 -14.71
N LYS A 48 3.27 1.87 -14.94
CA LYS A 48 4.72 1.72 -14.93
C LYS A 48 5.21 1.60 -16.37
N LEU A 49 6.27 2.32 -16.69
CA LEU A 49 6.94 2.27 -17.99
C LEU A 49 8.34 1.71 -17.76
N GLU A 50 8.70 0.69 -18.52
CA GLU A 50 10.04 0.11 -18.50
C GLU A 50 10.81 0.60 -19.73
N ASP A 51 12.03 1.08 -19.50
CA ASP A 51 12.95 1.45 -20.57
C ASP A 51 13.53 0.19 -21.22
N GLU A 52 13.50 0.11 -22.55
CA GLU A 52 13.85 -1.10 -23.29
C GLU A 52 15.36 -1.44 -23.27
N ASP A 53 16.22 -0.43 -23.08
CA ASP A 53 17.66 -0.59 -23.08
C ASP A 53 18.22 -0.88 -21.68
N SER A 54 17.71 -0.18 -20.67
CA SER A 54 18.22 -0.22 -19.29
C SER A 54 17.40 -1.09 -18.34
N GLY A 55 16.12 -1.35 -18.65
CA GLY A 55 15.18 -1.97 -17.73
C GLY A 55 14.77 -1.07 -16.55
N GLU A 56 15.07 0.24 -16.61
CA GLU A 56 14.66 1.19 -15.58
C GLU A 56 13.14 1.39 -15.60
N ILE A 57 12.52 1.37 -14.42
CA ILE A 57 11.07 1.48 -14.27
C ILE A 57 10.68 2.89 -13.81
N PHE A 58 9.94 3.58 -14.66
CA PHE A 58 9.40 4.90 -14.40
C PHE A 58 7.93 4.81 -13.97
N THR A 59 7.58 5.52 -12.90
CA THR A 59 6.18 5.69 -12.50
C THR A 59 5.60 6.90 -13.21
N SER A 60 4.44 6.72 -13.84
CA SER A 60 3.66 7.78 -14.49
C SER A 60 2.58 8.34 -13.56
N ASP A 61 2.12 9.57 -13.84
CA ASP A 61 0.89 10.14 -13.24
C ASP A 61 -0.40 9.61 -13.90
N VAL A 62 -0.26 8.80 -14.96
CA VAL A 62 -1.38 8.10 -15.58
C VAL A 62 -1.78 6.91 -14.71
N HIS A 63 -3.05 6.85 -14.33
CA HIS A 63 -3.59 5.77 -13.50
C HIS A 63 -4.55 4.87 -14.26
N CYS A 64 -4.80 3.68 -13.71
CA CYS A 64 -5.80 2.77 -14.24
C CYS A 64 -7.21 3.35 -14.10
N ARG A 65 -8.15 2.83 -14.90
CA ARG A 65 -9.56 3.26 -14.94
C ARG A 65 -10.35 3.08 -13.64
N LEU A 66 -9.80 2.42 -12.64
CA LEU A 66 -10.46 2.20 -11.34
C LEU A 66 -9.93 3.09 -10.22
N LEU A 67 -8.81 3.78 -10.41
CA LEU A 67 -8.32 4.74 -9.42
C LEU A 67 -9.19 6.00 -9.47
N ASP A 68 -9.69 6.40 -8.30
CA ASP A 68 -10.32 7.69 -8.11
C ASP A 68 -9.25 8.75 -7.83
N GLY A 69 -9.20 9.79 -8.68
CA GLY A 69 -8.14 10.80 -8.64
C GLY A 69 -8.21 11.78 -7.47
N GLU A 70 -9.34 11.85 -6.76
CA GLU A 70 -9.49 12.74 -5.58
C GLU A 70 -9.14 12.01 -4.28
N SER A 71 -9.63 10.78 -4.12
CA SER A 71 -9.44 9.98 -2.90
C SER A 71 -8.21 9.08 -2.93
N CYS A 72 -7.58 8.90 -4.10
CA CYS A 72 -6.50 7.92 -4.36
C CYS A 72 -6.90 6.46 -4.13
N LYS A 73 -8.20 6.16 -4.00
CA LYS A 73 -8.70 4.81 -3.74
C LYS A 73 -9.15 4.11 -5.00
N CYS A 74 -8.97 2.79 -5.03
CA CYS A 74 -9.57 1.95 -6.06
C CYS A 74 -11.09 1.88 -5.84
N SER A 75 -11.86 2.33 -6.82
CA SER A 75 -13.33 2.37 -6.81
C SER A 75 -13.99 0.99 -6.74
N ASP A 76 -13.30 -0.08 -7.17
CA ASP A 76 -13.79 -1.45 -7.08
C ASP A 76 -12.64 -2.43 -6.81
N TYR A 77 -12.04 -2.29 -5.62
CA TYR A 77 -10.92 -3.13 -5.19
C TYR A 77 -11.24 -4.64 -5.20
N PRO A 78 -12.42 -5.13 -4.75
CA PRO A 78 -12.72 -6.56 -4.75
C PRO A 78 -12.77 -7.19 -6.15
N ASN A 79 -13.23 -6.44 -7.18
CA ASN A 79 -13.36 -6.96 -8.55
C ASN A 79 -12.28 -6.43 -9.50
N ARG A 80 -11.21 -5.83 -8.98
CA ARG A 80 -10.18 -5.12 -9.75
C ARG A 80 -9.56 -5.95 -10.88
N LEU A 81 -9.24 -7.22 -10.62
CA LEU A 81 -8.60 -8.12 -11.60
C LEU A 81 -9.54 -8.53 -12.73
N ALA A 82 -10.85 -8.63 -12.48
CA ALA A 82 -11.84 -8.93 -13.51
C ALA A 82 -12.09 -7.71 -14.43
N LYS A 83 -11.84 -6.51 -13.90
CA LYS A 83 -12.10 -5.23 -14.58
C LYS A 83 -10.87 -4.69 -15.31
N VAL A 84 -9.67 -4.86 -14.74
CA VAL A 84 -8.41 -4.34 -15.28
C VAL A 84 -7.46 -5.53 -15.39
N PRO A 85 -7.29 -6.11 -16.60
CA PRO A 85 -6.45 -7.29 -16.80
C PRO A 85 -4.99 -7.11 -16.34
N ASP A 86 -4.48 -5.88 -16.47
CA ASP A 86 -3.12 -5.52 -16.07
C ASP A 86 -2.99 -5.13 -14.58
N CYS A 87 -4.07 -5.22 -13.81
CA CYS A 87 -4.01 -4.93 -12.38
C CYS A 87 -3.20 -6.01 -11.66
N ILE A 88 -2.19 -5.58 -10.92
CA ILE A 88 -1.36 -6.48 -10.13
C ILE A 88 -2.05 -6.85 -8.81
N LYS A 89 -2.09 -8.14 -8.50
CA LYS A 89 -2.41 -8.63 -7.15
C LYS A 89 -1.13 -8.71 -6.34
N LEU A 90 -0.95 -7.81 -5.39
CA LEU A 90 0.14 -7.92 -4.42
C LEU A 90 -0.13 -9.09 -3.48
N THR A 91 0.87 -9.93 -3.27
CA THR A 91 0.85 -11.08 -2.37
C THR A 91 2.11 -11.06 -1.50
N PRO A 92 2.12 -11.74 -0.34
CA PRO A 92 3.31 -11.85 0.50
C PRO A 92 4.57 -12.31 -0.26
N GLU A 93 4.39 -13.16 -1.27
CA GLU A 93 5.46 -13.71 -2.08
C GLU A 93 6.02 -12.70 -3.08
N ASN A 94 5.15 -12.00 -3.82
CA ASN A 94 5.59 -11.13 -4.90
C ASN A 94 6.03 -9.74 -4.42
N VAL A 95 5.52 -9.25 -3.28
CA VAL A 95 5.84 -7.90 -2.79
C VAL A 95 7.34 -7.74 -2.52
N ARG A 96 8.04 -8.83 -2.22
CA ARG A 96 9.50 -8.83 -1.98
C ARG A 96 10.33 -8.79 -3.27
N THR A 97 9.70 -9.07 -4.40
CA THR A 97 10.35 -9.17 -5.72
C THR A 97 10.06 -7.98 -6.62
N ILE A 98 8.94 -7.30 -6.36
CA ILE A 98 8.53 -6.11 -7.11
C ILE A 98 9.33 -4.92 -6.56
N SER A 99 10.38 -4.52 -7.26
CA SER A 99 11.30 -3.46 -6.80
C SER A 99 10.72 -2.04 -6.84
N TRP A 100 9.62 -1.85 -7.58
CA TRP A 100 9.01 -0.55 -7.84
C TRP A 100 7.78 -0.23 -6.98
N ILE A 101 7.41 -1.12 -6.07
CA ILE A 101 6.29 -0.95 -5.13
C ILE A 101 6.84 -0.61 -3.73
#